data_AF-A0A383ESF9-F1
#
_entry.id   AF-A0A383ESF9-F1
#
_cell.length_a   1.000
_cell.length_b   1.000
_cell.length_c   1.000
_cell.angle_alpha   90.00
_cell.angle_beta   90.00
_cell.angle_gamma   90.00
#
_symmetry.space_group_name_H-M   'P 1'
#
loop_
_entity.id
_entity.type
_entity.pdbx_description
1 polymer ?
#
loop_
_entity_poly.entity_id
_entity_poly.type
_entity_poly.pdbx_seq_one_letter_code
_entity_poly.pdbx_strand_id
1 'polypeptide(L)'
;IFEKAKIEEIFSIHYDIIELGQYVSHTVEVKSLDAAISNANQLTKSGSINPASIKVTSHRVITTPLVEHKLKLTPPQAAPRWKSPKINPRGSRGDEQPT
;
A
#
# COMPACT_ATOMS: atom_id res chain seq x y z
N ILE A 1 5.27 15.94 -16.67
CA ILE A 1 4.68 14.67 -17.13
C ILE A 1 4.43 13.86 -15.87
N PHE A 2 3.19 13.58 -15.49
CA PHE A 2 2.93 12.72 -14.33
C PHE A 2 3.29 11.30 -14.74
N GLU A 3 4.28 10.70 -14.08
CA GLU A 3 4.57 9.28 -14.24
C GLU A 3 3.32 8.48 -13.87
N LYS A 4 2.80 7.69 -14.80
CA LYS A 4 1.63 6.84 -14.55
C LYS A 4 2.08 5.61 -13.78
N ALA A 5 1.23 5.11 -12.88
CA ALA A 5 1.47 3.83 -12.24
C ALA A 5 1.61 2.72 -13.29
N LYS A 6 2.64 1.88 -13.13
CA LYS A 6 2.90 0.74 -14.03
C LYS A 6 2.42 -0.54 -13.34
N ILE A 7 1.58 -1.29 -14.05
CA ILE A 7 1.11 -2.61 -13.60
C ILE A 7 1.81 -3.65 -14.48
N GLU A 8 2.61 -4.50 -13.86
CA GLU A 8 3.25 -5.63 -14.51
C GLU A 8 2.69 -6.93 -13.94
N GLU A 9 2.46 -7.91 -14.81
CA GLU A 9 2.04 -9.25 -14.41
C GLU A 9 3.22 -10.20 -14.59
N ILE A 10 3.57 -10.89 -13.50
CA ILE A 10 4.68 -11.84 -13.46
C ILE A 10 4.08 -13.23 -13.29
N PHE A 11 4.50 -14.16 -14.15
CA PHE A 11 4.14 -15.57 -14.07
C PHE A 11 5.33 -16.36 -13.53
N SER A 12 5.08 -17.31 -12.64
CA SER A 12 6.12 -18.13 -12.03
C SER A 12 5.70 -19.60 -12.04
N ILE A 13 6.65 -20.48 -12.31
CA ILE A 13 6.49 -21.94 -12.24
C ILE A 13 7.31 -22.43 -11.05
N HIS A 14 6.67 -23.19 -10.17
CA HIS A 14 7.29 -23.82 -9.00
C HIS A 14 7.29 -25.33 -9.20
N TYR A 15 8.40 -25.99 -8.95
CA TYR A 15 8.52 -27.45 -9.09
C TYR A 15 9.68 -28.00 -8.27
N ASP A 16 9.62 -29.27 -7.92
CA ASP A 16 10.67 -29.99 -7.21
C ASP A 16 11.45 -30.89 -8.18
N ILE A 17 12.78 -30.76 -8.17
CA ILE A 17 13.72 -31.66 -8.85
C ILE A 17 14.19 -32.71 -7.85
N ILE A 18 14.33 -33.95 -8.30
CA ILE A 18 14.92 -35.05 -7.56
C ILE A 18 16.43 -35.08 -7.87
N GLU A 19 17.24 -34.53 -6.98
CA GLU A 19 18.70 -34.54 -7.08
C GLU A 19 19.28 -35.38 -5.95
N LEU A 20 20.05 -36.42 -6.30
CA LEU A 20 20.76 -37.29 -5.34
C LEU A 20 19.86 -37.85 -4.22
N GLY A 21 18.57 -38.09 -4.52
CA GLY A 21 17.59 -38.62 -3.56
C GLY A 21 16.93 -37.56 -2.67
N GLN A 22 17.20 -36.27 -2.88
CA GLN A 22 16.54 -35.15 -2.20
C GLN A 22 15.64 -34.38 -3.17
N TYR A 23 14.54 -33.84 -2.66
CA TYR A 23 13.69 -32.91 -3.39
C TYR A 23 14.22 -31.49 -3.20
N VAL A 24 14.56 -30.82 -4.31
CA VAL A 24 15.01 -29.44 -4.34
C VAL A 24 13.95 -28.60 -5.03
N SER A 25 13.42 -27.59 -4.35
CA SER A 25 12.41 -26.70 -4.92
C SER A 25 13.04 -25.61 -5.78
N HIS A 26 12.50 -25.45 -6.99
CA HIS A 26 12.89 -24.44 -7.96
C HIS A 26 11.71 -23.54 -8.32
N THR A 27 12.02 -22.26 -8.54
CA THR A 27 11.08 -21.27 -9.06
C THR A 27 11.67 -20.63 -10.31
N VAL A 28 10.88 -20.59 -11.39
CA VAL A 28 11.27 -19.97 -12.67
C VAL A 28 10.22 -18.94 -13.06
N GLU A 29 10.65 -17.71 -13.29
CA GLU A 29 9.80 -16.64 -13.78
C GLU A 29 9.70 -16.63 -15.31
N VAL A 30 8.51 -16.37 -15.82
CA VAL A 30 8.15 -16.42 -17.23
C VAL A 30 7.33 -15.19 -17.62
N LYS A 31 7.50 -14.76 -18.87
CA LYS A 31 6.93 -13.51 -19.38
C LYS A 31 5.45 -13.60 -19.73
N SER A 32 4.90 -14.80 -19.92
CA SER A 32 3.51 -15.01 -20.31
C SER A 32 2.93 -16.30 -19.75
N LEU A 33 1.60 -16.36 -19.64
CA LEU A 33 0.87 -17.54 -19.21
C LEU A 33 1.08 -18.72 -20.17
N ASP A 34 1.04 -18.48 -21.49
CA ASP A 34 1.23 -19.53 -22.49
C ASP A 34 2.62 -20.16 -22.39
N ALA A 35 3.65 -19.35 -22.16
CA ALA A 35 5.00 -19.84 -21.90
C ALA A 35 5.06 -20.65 -20.60
N ALA A 36 4.36 -20.20 -19.55
CA ALA A 36 4.29 -20.92 -18.27
C ALA A 36 3.65 -22.31 -18.44
N ILE A 37 2.53 -22.39 -19.15
CA ILE A 37 1.81 -23.66 -19.41
C ILE A 37 2.65 -24.58 -20.32
N SER A 38 3.24 -24.04 -21.39
CA SER A 38 4.09 -24.80 -22.30
C SER A 38 5.29 -25.40 -21.56
N ASN A 39 5.97 -24.59 -20.74
CA ASN A 39 7.11 -25.05 -19.94
C ASN A 39 6.67 -26.08 -18.88
N ALA A 40 5.56 -25.85 -18.18
CA ALA A 40 5.03 -26.82 -17.22
C ALA A 40 4.76 -28.18 -17.89
N ASN A 41 4.18 -28.19 -19.10
CA ASN A 41 3.95 -29.40 -19.90
C ASN A 41 5.24 -30.10 -20.39
N GLN A 42 6.35 -29.38 -20.46
CA GLN A 42 7.65 -29.98 -20.76
C GLN A 42 8.29 -30.54 -19.48
N LEU A 43 8.17 -29.85 -18.35
CA LEU A 43 8.69 -30.29 -17.06
C LEU A 43 8.00 -31.58 -16.59
N THR A 44 6.71 -31.76 -16.84
CA THR A 44 5.98 -33.01 -16.54
C THR A 44 6.53 -34.24 -17.27
N LYS A 45 7.24 -34.03 -18.39
CA LYS A 45 7.86 -35.11 -19.18
C LYS A 45 9.29 -35.42 -18.72
N SER A 46 9.88 -34.59 -17.87
CA SER A 46 11.23 -34.80 -17.35
C SER A 46 11.21 -35.87 -16.26
N GLY A 47 12.09 -36.88 -16.38
CA GLY A 47 12.21 -37.95 -15.39
C GLY A 47 12.81 -37.51 -14.05
N SER A 48 13.48 -36.35 -14.00
CA SER A 48 14.09 -35.81 -12.78
C SER A 48 13.17 -34.88 -11.99
N ILE A 49 11.96 -34.61 -12.48
CA ILE A 49 11.03 -33.66 -11.86
C ILE A 49 9.84 -34.39 -11.30
N ASN A 50 9.39 -34.01 -10.10
CA ASN A 50 8.15 -34.53 -9.54
C ASN A 50 6.94 -33.86 -10.22
N PRO A 51 6.12 -34.56 -11.03
CA PRO A 51 5.03 -33.94 -11.77
C PRO A 51 3.95 -33.35 -10.86
N ALA A 52 3.73 -33.95 -9.68
CA ALA A 52 2.73 -33.50 -8.71
C ALA A 52 3.11 -32.19 -8.01
N SER A 53 4.39 -31.81 -8.05
CA SER A 53 4.90 -30.57 -7.44
C SER A 53 4.70 -29.33 -8.31
N ILE A 54 4.45 -29.51 -9.62
CA ILE A 54 4.44 -28.42 -10.59
C ILE A 54 3.23 -27.51 -10.35
N LYS A 55 3.49 -26.23 -10.07
CA LYS A 55 2.48 -25.20 -9.85
C LYS A 55 2.79 -23.95 -10.66
N VAL A 56 1.79 -23.42 -11.34
CA VAL A 56 1.87 -22.13 -12.04
C VAL A 56 1.13 -21.08 -11.21
N THR A 57 1.80 -19.98 -10.91
CA THR A 57 1.23 -18.85 -10.16
C THR A 57 1.41 -17.56 -10.94
N SER A 58 0.49 -16.62 -10.82
CA SER A 58 0.67 -15.25 -11.31
C SER A 58 0.52 -14.26 -10.17
N HIS A 59 1.28 -13.18 -10.22
CA HIS A 59 1.13 -12.04 -9.31
C HIS A 59 1.30 -10.73 -10.06
N ARG A 60 0.63 -9.68 -9.56
CA ARG A 60 0.65 -8.35 -10.15
C ARG A 60 1.52 -7.44 -9.29
N VAL A 61 2.51 -6.82 -9.92
CA VAL A 61 3.37 -5.82 -9.31
C VAL A 61 2.88 -4.44 -9.74
N ILE A 62 2.49 -3.62 -8.77
CA ILE A 62 2.03 -2.24 -9.00
C ILE A 62 3.15 -1.31 -8.56
N THR A 63 3.81 -0.69 -9.52
CA THR A 63 4.83 0.33 -9.25
C THR A 63 4.17 1.70 -9.25
N THR A 64 4.11 2.34 -8.09
CA THR A 64 3.57 3.69 -7.93
C THR A 64 4.68 4.74 -8.15
N PRO A 65 4.36 5.87 -8.79
CA PRO A 65 5.32 6.95 -8.96
C PRO A 65 5.65 7.59 -7.59
N LEU A 66 6.91 8.01 -7.43
CA LEU A 66 7.32 8.77 -6.25
C LEU A 66 6.71 10.17 -6.33
N VAL A 67 5.91 10.54 -5.32
CA VAL A 67 5.26 11.85 -5.26
C VAL A 67 5.80 12.62 -4.06
N GLU A 68 6.51 13.71 -4.32
CA GLU A 68 6.91 14.67 -3.28
C GLU A 68 5.73 15.60 -2.95
N HIS A 69 5.16 15.44 -1.76
CA HIS A 69 4.11 16.34 -1.27
C HIS A 69 4.74 17.55 -0.58
N LYS A 70 4.45 18.76 -1.09
CA LYS A 70 4.77 19.99 -0.36
C LYS A 70 3.87 20.10 0.86
N LEU A 71 4.45 19.96 2.06
CA LEU A 71 3.76 20.24 3.31
C LEU A 71 3.39 21.73 3.34
N LYS A 72 2.11 22.04 3.15
CA LYS A 72 1.59 23.38 3.45
C LYS A 72 1.49 23.50 4.96
N LEU A 73 2.51 24.10 5.55
CA LEU A 73 2.49 24.48 6.96
C LEU A 73 1.46 25.60 7.12
N THR A 74 0.23 25.23 7.45
CA THR A 74 -0.77 26.21 7.89
C THR A 74 -0.32 26.68 9.27
N PRO A 75 -0.05 27.98 9.48
CA PRO A 75 0.28 28.48 10.80
C PRO A 75 -0.90 28.17 11.75
N PRO A 76 -0.63 27.80 13.02
CA PRO A 76 -1.69 27.53 13.97
C PRO A 76 -2.59 28.76 14.09
N GLN A 77 -3.89 28.57 13.92
CA GLN A 77 -4.87 29.63 14.08
C GLN A 77 -4.78 30.16 15.52
N ALA A 78 -4.61 31.48 15.67
CA ALA A 78 -4.54 32.09 16.99
C ALA A 78 -5.82 31.77 17.77
N ALA A 79 -5.66 31.38 19.04
CA ALA A 79 -6.79 31.10 19.92
C ALA A 79 -7.75 32.30 19.96
N PRO A 80 -9.06 32.09 19.98
CA PRO A 80 -10.03 33.17 20.09
C PRO A 80 -9.73 33.99 21.34
N ARG A 81 -9.54 35.31 21.17
CA ARG A 81 -9.32 36.22 22.29
C ARG A 81 -10.62 36.36 23.06
N TRP A 82 -10.59 36.08 24.36
CA TRP A 82 -11.70 36.39 25.26
C TRP A 82 -12.00 37.88 25.19
N LYS A 83 -13.25 38.24 24.87
CA LYS A 83 -13.75 39.62 24.96
C LYS A 83 -14.61 39.70 26.21
N SER A 84 -14.22 40.55 27.16
CA SER A 84 -15.05 40.85 28.31
C SER A 84 -16.39 41.43 27.85
N PRO A 85 -17.52 41.04 28.47
CA PRO A 85 -18.82 41.66 28.18
C PRO A 85 -18.72 43.18 28.30
N LYS A 86 -19.34 43.92 27.38
CA LYS A 86 -19.47 45.37 27.53
C LYS A 86 -20.28 45.65 28.80
N ILE A 87 -19.65 46.28 29.78
CA ILE A 87 -20.33 46.78 30.99
C ILE A 87 -21.31 47.87 30.53
N ASN A 88 -22.61 47.61 30.65
CA ASN A 88 -23.64 48.64 30.49
C ASN A 88 -23.62 49.55 31.72
N PRO A 89 -23.40 50.88 31.59
CA PRO A 89 -23.39 51.78 32.73
C PRO A 89 -24.83 52.22 33.06
N ARG A 90 -25.63 51.33 33.67
CA ARG A 90 -26.81 51.74 34.45
C ARG A 90 -27.04 50.78 35.60
N GLY A 91 -26.35 51.07 36.70
CA GLY A 91 -26.49 50.36 37.97
C GLY A 91 -25.92 51.16 39.13
N SER A 92 -26.09 52.49 39.12
CA SER A 92 -25.85 53.35 40.27
C SER A 92 -27.20 53.84 40.80
N ARG A 93 -27.84 53.02 41.65
CA ARG A 93 -28.74 53.50 42.69
C ARG A 93 -28.14 53.04 44.01
N GLY A 94 -27.13 53.78 44.43
CA GLY A 94 -26.76 53.85 45.83
C GLY A 94 -27.79 54.69 46.57
N ASP A 95 -27.92 54.33 47.83
CA ASP A 95 -28.18 55.22 48.96
C ASP A 95 -29.65 55.47 49.32
N GLU A 96 -30.08 54.60 50.23
CA GLU A 96 -30.98 54.90 51.35
C GLU A 96 -30.73 56.32 51.91
N GLN A 97 -31.81 57.06 52.20
CA GLN A 97 -31.77 58.17 53.15
C GLN A 97 -33.04 58.16 54.02
N PRO A 98 -32.92 58.30 55.35
CA PRO A 98 -34.03 58.19 56.29
C PRO A 98 -34.65 59.56 56.59
N THR A 99 -35.98 59.58 56.83
CA THR A 99 -36.68 60.26 57.94
C THR A 99 -38.15 59.88 57.89
#